data_AF-A0A4R6GDQ3-F1
#
_entry.id   AF-A0A4R6GDQ3-F1
#
_cell.length_a   1.000
_cell.length_b   1.000
_cell.length_c   1.000
_cell.angle_alpha   90.00
_cell.angle_beta   90.00
_cell.angle_gamma   90.00
#
_symmetry.space_group_name_H-M   'P 1'
#
loop_
_entity.id
_entity.type
_entity.pdbx_description
1 polymer ?
#
loop_
_entity_poly.entity_id
_entity_poly.type
_entity_poly.pdbx_seq_one_letter_code
_entity_poly.pdbx_strand_id
1 'polypeptide(L)'
;MPTGKVRFYDEEKGFGFVTSDEGQDVFLHATALPAGTPAPKAGTRLEFGIADGKRGPQALSVRVLEAPVSLAKRARKPADDMAIIVEDLVKLLDGIGGDLRHGRYPSGSHAKKVAAVLRKVADELDA
;
A
#
# COMPACT_ATOMS: atom_id res chain seq x y z
N MET A 1 26.80 8.92 1.59
CA MET A 1 25.58 9.36 2.29
C MET A 1 25.09 8.20 3.13
N PRO A 2 24.62 8.42 4.37
CA PRO A 2 24.03 7.35 5.17
C PRO A 2 22.74 6.82 4.54
N THR A 3 22.46 5.55 4.79
CA THR A 3 21.22 4.87 4.40
C THR A 3 20.43 4.46 5.62
N GLY A 4 19.13 4.25 5.42
CA GLY A 4 18.25 3.81 6.49
C GLY A 4 16.88 3.39 5.96
N LYS A 5 16.03 2.96 6.89
CA LYS A 5 14.67 2.52 6.60
C LYS A 5 13.66 3.43 7.28
N VAL A 6 12.60 3.78 6.55
CA VAL A 6 11.48 4.52 7.14
C VAL A 6 10.85 3.66 8.23
N ARG A 7 10.88 4.15 9.46
CA ARG A 7 10.20 3.52 10.60
C ARG A 7 8.70 3.81 10.54
N PHE A 8 8.36 5.06 10.25
CA PHE A 8 6.98 5.53 10.13
C PHE A 8 6.94 6.83 9.33
N TYR A 9 5.85 7.07 8.61
CA TYR A 9 5.57 8.33 7.94
C TYR A 9 4.08 8.62 7.98
N ASP A 10 3.71 9.85 8.36
CA ASP A 10 2.36 10.37 8.38
C ASP A 10 2.18 11.27 7.15
N GLU A 11 1.41 10.79 6.17
CA GLU A 11 1.15 11.53 4.92
C GLU A 11 0.28 12.77 5.15
N GLU A 12 -0.69 12.70 6.07
CA GLU A 12 -1.57 13.83 6.39
C GLU A 12 -0.80 14.96 7.07
N LYS A 13 0.13 14.61 7.96
CA LYS A 13 0.95 15.61 8.67
C LYS A 13 2.26 15.96 7.98
N GLY A 14 2.65 15.22 6.95
CA GLY A 14 3.85 15.49 6.14
C GLY A 14 5.18 15.27 6.87
N PHE A 15 5.24 14.36 7.85
CA PHE A 15 6.48 14.04 8.54
C PHE A 15 6.58 12.56 8.93
N GLY A 16 7.79 12.10 9.19
CA GLY A 16 8.08 10.74 9.63
C GLY A 16 9.42 10.60 10.30
N PHE A 17 9.81 9.35 10.54
CA PHE A 17 11.09 8.98 11.12
C PHE A 17 11.74 7.87 10.31
N VAL A 18 13.05 7.99 10.16
CA VAL A 18 13.90 7.02 9.46
C VAL A 18 14.92 6.51 10.46
N THR A 19 15.02 5.19 10.58
CA THR A 19 16.09 4.57 11.37
C THR A 19 17.26 4.34 10.41
N SER A 20 18.37 5.01 10.67
CA SER A 20 19.63 4.80 9.93
C SER A 20 20.16 3.38 10.17
N ASP A 21 21.00 2.89 9.25
CA ASP A 21 21.66 1.59 9.41
C ASP A 21 22.63 1.57 10.63
N GLU A 22 23.02 2.74 11.12
CA GLU A 22 23.79 2.93 12.36
C GLU A 22 22.91 2.91 13.63
N GLY A 23 21.59 2.74 13.49
CA GLY A 23 20.64 2.62 14.59
C GLY A 23 20.12 3.95 15.16
N GLN A 24 20.53 5.08 14.57
CA GLN A 24 20.05 6.40 14.95
C GLN A 24 18.71 6.73 14.28
N ASP A 25 17.75 7.24 15.06
CA ASP A 25 16.48 7.76 14.54
C ASP A 25 16.66 9.20 14.03
N VAL A 26 16.21 9.42 12.79
CA VAL A 26 16.39 10.67 12.05
C VAL A 26 15.03 11.19 11.60
N PHE A 27 14.76 12.46 11.87
CA PHE A 27 13.51 13.10 11.50
C PHE A 27 13.42 13.34 9.99
N LEU A 28 12.33 12.91 9.37
CA LEU A 28 12.06 13.07 7.94
C LEU A 28 10.89 14.03 7.73
N HIS A 29 11.13 15.15 7.06
CA HIS A 29 10.08 16.10 6.69
C HIS A 29 9.72 15.96 5.20
N ALA A 30 8.47 16.23 4.83
CA ALA A 30 8.01 16.16 3.43
C ALA A 30 8.87 17.01 2.48
N THR A 31 9.41 18.15 2.95
CA THR A 31 10.28 19.03 2.13
C THR A 31 11.65 18.43 1.85
N ALA A 32 12.08 17.41 2.60
CA ALA A 32 13.34 16.72 2.35
C ALA A 32 13.20 15.67 1.24
N LEU A 33 11.96 15.28 0.90
CA LEU A 33 11.67 14.36 -0.20
C LEU A 33 11.70 15.10 -1.55
N PRO A 34 12.12 14.44 -2.64
CA PRO A 34 12.08 15.03 -3.97
C PRO A 34 10.64 15.35 -4.39
N ALA A 35 10.45 16.48 -5.08
CA ALA A 35 9.14 16.90 -5.57
C ALA A 35 8.49 15.83 -6.46
N GLY A 36 7.22 15.50 -6.20
CA GLY A 36 6.47 14.47 -6.92
C GLY A 36 6.70 13.03 -6.43
N THR A 37 7.50 12.83 -5.37
CA THR A 37 7.66 11.50 -4.76
C THR A 37 6.44 11.18 -3.89
N PRO A 38 5.81 10.00 -4.04
CA PRO A 38 4.75 9.56 -3.14
C PRO A 38 5.27 9.40 -1.71
N ALA A 39 4.38 9.54 -0.72
CA ALA A 39 4.73 9.38 0.69
C ALA A 39 5.42 8.02 0.93
N PRO A 40 6.62 8.01 1.53
CA PRO A 40 7.38 6.78 1.68
C PRO A 40 6.76 5.91 2.78
N LYS A 41 6.49 4.65 2.44
CA LYS A 41 5.88 3.69 3.36
C LYS A 41 6.90 3.21 4.41
N ALA A 42 6.43 2.72 5.54
CA ALA A 42 7.29 2.03 6.50
C ALA A 42 8.05 0.88 5.82
N GLY A 43 9.34 0.75 6.14
CA GLY A 43 10.25 -0.22 5.51
C GLY A 43 10.91 0.26 4.21
N THR A 44 10.51 1.41 3.64
CA THR A 44 11.18 2.00 2.47
C THR A 44 12.64 2.30 2.77
N ARG A 45 13.56 1.87 1.89
CA ARG A 45 14.98 2.16 2.02
C ARG A 45 15.29 3.50 1.36
N LEU A 46 15.89 4.39 2.13
CA LEU A 46 16.25 5.74 1.73
C LEU A 46 17.75 5.96 1.91
N GLU A 47 18.32 6.75 1.01
CA GLU A 47 19.60 7.42 1.17
C GLU A 47 19.32 8.86 1.57
N PHE A 48 20.00 9.38 2.58
CA PHE A 48 19.79 10.75 3.04
C PHE A 48 21.07 11.30 3.67
N GLY A 49 21.21 12.61 3.72
CA GLY A 49 22.19 13.27 4.59
C GLY A 49 21.59 13.45 5.99
N ILE A 50 22.41 13.32 7.03
CA ILE A 50 22.02 13.67 8.41
C ILE A 50 22.56 15.06 8.70
N ALA A 51 21.70 15.96 9.20
CA ALA A 51 22.10 17.27 9.70
C ALA A 51 21.43 17.55 11.05
N ASP A 52 22.09 18.31 11.92
CA ASP A 52 21.50 18.73 13.19
C ASP A 52 20.42 19.79 12.97
N GLY A 53 19.16 19.39 13.19
CA GLY A 53 18.00 20.27 13.11
C GLY A 53 17.53 20.74 14.48
N LYS A 54 16.54 21.64 14.49
CA LYS A 54 15.92 22.18 15.72
C LYS A 54 15.28 21.12 16.62
N ARG A 55 14.96 19.94 16.08
CA ARG A 55 14.32 18.82 16.77
C ARG A 55 15.25 17.61 16.90
N GLY A 56 16.55 17.82 16.76
CA GLY A 56 17.56 16.76 16.68
C GLY A 56 17.91 16.40 15.23
N PRO A 57 18.51 15.23 15.01
CA PRO A 57 18.98 14.80 13.70
C PRO A 57 17.86 14.78 12.65
N GLN A 58 18.07 15.48 11.54
CA GLN A 58 17.12 15.64 10.45
C GLN A 58 17.71 15.12 9.14
N ALA A 59 16.88 14.43 8.36
CA ALA A 59 17.21 13.96 7.03
C ALA A 59 17.15 15.13 6.02
N LEU A 60 18.21 15.29 5.23
CA LEU A 60 18.31 16.21 4.10
C LEU A 60 18.65 15.44 2.82
N SER A 61 18.33 16.02 1.66
CA SER A 61 18.68 15.46 0.35
C SER A 61 18.28 13.98 0.22
N VAL A 62 17.01 13.68 0.53
CA VAL A 62 16.54 12.30 0.58
C VAL A 62 16.39 11.75 -0.84
N ARG A 63 16.92 10.56 -1.07
CA ARG A 63 16.75 9.79 -2.30
C ARG A 63 16.14 8.44 -1.94
N VAL A 64 15.05 8.10 -2.63
CA VAL A 64 14.44 6.77 -2.50
C VAL A 64 15.32 5.77 -3.25
N LEU A 65 15.90 4.81 -2.53
CA LEU A 65 16.74 3.75 -3.12
C LEU A 65 15.89 2.55 -3.51
N GLU A 66 15.05 2.09 -2.58
CA GLU A 66 14.24 0.90 -2.76
C GLU A 66 12.90 1.15 -2.07
N ALA A 67 11.85 1.36 -2.88
CA ALA A 67 10.49 1.20 -2.39
C ALA A 67 10.37 -0.23 -1.86
N PRO A 68 9.71 -0.47 -0.72
CA PRO A 68 9.60 -1.81 -0.17
C PRO A 68 9.05 -2.70 -1.28
N VAL A 69 9.73 -3.82 -1.55
CA VAL A 69 9.19 -4.86 -2.41
C VAL A 69 7.80 -5.10 -1.89
N SER A 70 6.78 -4.75 -2.68
CA SER A 70 5.39 -4.88 -2.25
C SER A 70 5.25 -6.30 -1.72
N LEU A 71 5.06 -6.49 -0.41
CA LEU A 71 4.90 -7.84 0.17
C LEU A 71 3.73 -8.55 -0.51
N ALA A 72 2.78 -7.74 -0.96
CA ALA A 72 1.88 -7.98 -2.07
C ALA A 72 2.45 -8.95 -3.13
N LYS A 73 3.45 -8.58 -3.94
CA LYS A 73 4.01 -9.45 -5.01
C LYS A 73 4.47 -10.84 -4.54
N ARG A 74 4.81 -11.01 -3.25
CA ARG A 74 5.25 -12.28 -2.66
C ARG A 74 4.08 -13.09 -2.07
N ALA A 75 2.95 -12.46 -1.81
CA ALA A 75 1.72 -13.06 -1.31
C ALA A 75 0.65 -13.25 -2.41
N ARG A 76 0.86 -12.70 -3.62
CA ARG A 76 -0.05 -12.91 -4.74
C ARG A 76 -0.22 -14.38 -5.03
N LYS A 77 -1.48 -14.77 -5.20
CA LYS A 77 -1.82 -16.05 -5.83
C LYS A 77 -1.22 -16.12 -7.24
N PRO A 78 -0.86 -17.33 -7.70
CA PRO A 78 -0.55 -17.56 -9.10
C PRO A 78 -1.62 -16.98 -10.02
N ALA A 79 -1.22 -16.51 -11.20
CA ALA A 79 -2.14 -15.89 -12.16
C ALA A 79 -3.24 -16.86 -12.59
N ASP A 80 -2.93 -18.15 -12.74
CA ASP A 80 -3.89 -19.19 -13.11
C ASP A 80 -4.98 -19.35 -12.03
N ASP A 81 -4.59 -19.34 -10.76
CA ASP A 81 -5.55 -19.40 -9.64
C ASP A 81 -6.44 -18.14 -9.60
N MET A 82 -5.85 -16.97 -9.85
CA MET A 82 -6.61 -15.72 -9.93
C MET A 82 -7.59 -15.73 -11.11
N ALA A 83 -7.19 -16.28 -12.26
CA ALA A 83 -8.06 -16.38 -13.43
C ALA A 83 -9.31 -17.21 -13.12
N ILE A 84 -9.16 -18.35 -12.42
CA ILE A 84 -10.28 -19.18 -11.98
C ILE A 84 -11.21 -18.39 -11.04
N ILE A 85 -10.65 -17.70 -10.03
CA ILE A 85 -11.43 -16.92 -9.07
C ILE A 85 -12.22 -15.80 -9.77
N VAL A 86 -11.59 -15.11 -10.73
CA VAL A 86 -12.23 -14.05 -11.50
C VAL A 86 -13.33 -14.61 -12.40
N GLU A 87 -13.11 -15.76 -13.04
CA GLU A 87 -14.13 -16.41 -13.87
C GLU A 87 -15.38 -16.78 -13.05
N ASP A 88 -15.19 -17.33 -11.84
CA ASP A 88 -16.29 -17.64 -10.93
C ASP A 88 -17.01 -16.39 -10.43
N LEU A 89 -16.27 -15.30 -10.18
CA LEU A 89 -16.86 -14.01 -9.83
C LEU A 89 -17.71 -13.44 -10.98
N VAL A 90 -17.23 -13.51 -12.22
CA VAL A 90 -18.00 -13.06 -13.40
C VAL A 90 -19.30 -13.84 -13.51
N LYS A 91 -19.26 -15.18 -13.42
CA LYS A 91 -20.47 -16.03 -13.44
C LYS A 91 -21.47 -15.65 -12.35
N LEU A 92 -20.97 -15.40 -11.13
CA LEU A 92 -21.81 -14.96 -10.01
C LEU A 92 -22.48 -13.60 -10.30
N LEU A 93 -21.71 -12.64 -10.80
CA LEU A 93 -22.21 -11.30 -11.12
C LEU A 93 -23.19 -11.30 -12.29
N ASP A 94 -22.97 -12.14 -13.31
CA ASP A 94 -23.89 -12.30 -14.44
C ASP A 94 -25.25 -12.81 -13.97
N GLY A 95 -25.28 -13.77 -13.04
CA GLY A 95 -26.52 -14.24 -12.42
C GLY A 95 -27.29 -13.12 -11.74
N ILE A 96 -26.60 -12.30 -10.94
CA ILE A 96 -27.19 -11.15 -10.23
C ILE A 96 -27.66 -10.08 -11.22
N GLY A 97 -26.85 -9.78 -12.23
CA GLY A 97 -27.20 -8.84 -13.29
C GLY A 97 -28.44 -9.30 -14.05
N GLY A 98 -28.58 -10.60 -14.28
CA GLY A 98 -29.79 -11.22 -14.81
C GLY A 98 -31.01 -10.92 -13.97
N ASP A 99 -30.98 -11.20 -12.66
CA ASP A 99 -32.11 -10.91 -11.77
C ASP A 99 -32.44 -9.42 -11.67
N LEU A 100 -31.42 -8.57 -11.59
CA LEU A 100 -31.59 -7.12 -11.53
C LEU A 100 -32.26 -6.56 -12.79
N ARG A 101 -31.93 -7.09 -13.98
CA ARG A 101 -32.61 -6.73 -15.25
C ARG A 101 -34.10 -7.06 -15.23
N HIS A 102 -34.53 -7.99 -14.39
CA HIS A 102 -35.93 -8.32 -14.17
C HIS A 102 -36.52 -7.61 -12.93
N GLY A 103 -35.86 -6.59 -12.41
CA GLY A 103 -36.31 -5.81 -11.25
C GLY A 103 -36.21 -6.56 -9.91
N ARG A 104 -35.51 -7.71 -9.86
CA ARG A 104 -35.34 -8.51 -8.64
C ARG A 104 -33.97 -8.26 -8.05
N TYR A 105 -33.96 -7.67 -6.85
CA TYR A 105 -32.74 -7.56 -6.07
C TYR A 105 -32.45 -8.87 -5.32
N PRO A 106 -31.18 -9.24 -5.13
CA PRO A 106 -30.81 -10.36 -4.28
C PRO A 106 -31.28 -10.13 -2.84
N SER A 107 -31.61 -11.21 -2.14
CA SER A 107 -31.96 -11.13 -0.72
C SER A 107 -30.81 -10.55 0.12
N GLY A 108 -31.10 -9.96 1.27
CA GLY A 108 -30.07 -9.31 2.10
C GLY A 108 -28.93 -10.25 2.52
N SER A 109 -29.21 -11.53 2.74
CA SER A 109 -28.17 -12.53 3.04
C SER A 109 -27.33 -12.89 1.81
N HIS A 110 -27.95 -12.99 0.63
CA HIS A 110 -27.26 -13.25 -0.62
C HIS A 110 -26.38 -12.05 -1.02
N ALA A 111 -26.91 -10.83 -0.96
CA ALA A 111 -26.17 -9.60 -1.24
C ALA A 111 -24.92 -9.45 -0.35
N LYS A 112 -25.03 -9.76 0.95
CA LYS A 112 -23.89 -9.75 1.89
C LYS A 112 -22.80 -10.74 1.49
N LYS A 113 -23.17 -11.94 1.05
CA LYS A 113 -22.22 -12.96 0.59
C LYS A 113 -21.49 -12.49 -0.67
N VAL A 114 -22.21 -11.98 -1.65
CA VAL A 114 -21.64 -11.42 -2.89
C VAL A 114 -20.67 -10.29 -2.59
N ALA A 115 -21.06 -9.35 -1.72
CA ALA A 115 -20.20 -8.26 -1.30
C ALA A 115 -18.92 -8.75 -0.59
N ALA A 116 -19.02 -9.80 0.22
CA ALA A 116 -17.85 -10.40 0.86
C ALA A 116 -16.89 -11.03 -0.16
N VAL A 117 -17.43 -11.72 -1.18
CA VAL A 117 -16.62 -12.29 -2.27
C VAL A 117 -15.92 -11.18 -3.06
N LEU A 118 -16.65 -10.13 -3.45
CA LEU A 118 -16.09 -8.99 -4.18
C LEU A 118 -14.95 -8.31 -3.42
N ARG A 119 -15.11 -8.07 -2.12
CA ARG A 119 -14.05 -7.50 -1.29
C ARG A 119 -12.83 -8.41 -1.23
N LYS A 120 -13.05 -9.71 -1.04
CA LYS A 120 -11.94 -10.67 -1.00
C LYS A 120 -11.17 -10.73 -2.32
N VAL A 121 -11.85 -10.67 -3.46
CA VAL A 121 -11.17 -10.61 -4.77
C VAL A 121 -10.41 -9.28 -4.93
N ALA A 122 -10.99 -8.16 -4.50
CA ALA A 122 -10.28 -6.88 -4.49
C ALA A 122 -9.01 -6.92 -3.64
N ASP A 123 -9.10 -7.46 -2.42
CA ASP A 123 -7.95 -7.63 -1.51
C ASP A 123 -6.83 -8.45 -2.16
N GLU A 124 -7.18 -9.50 -2.93
CA GLU A 124 -6.21 -10.37 -3.61
C GLU A 124 -5.58 -9.72 -4.87
N LEU A 125 -6.27 -8.74 -5.49
CA LEU A 125 -5.74 -7.96 -6.61
C LEU A 125 -4.86 -6.78 -6.14
N ASP A 126 -5.21 -6.18 -5.00
CA ASP A 126 -4.43 -5.12 -4.33
C ASP A 126 -3.19 -5.67 -3.62
N ALA A 127 -3.22 -6.97 -3.32
CA ALA A 127 -2.05 -7.73 -2.88
C ALA A 127 -1.01 -7.83 -3.99
#